data_AF-A0A929Z480-F1
#
_entry.id   AF-A0A929Z480-F1
#
_cell.length_a   1.000
_cell.length_b   1.000
_cell.length_c   1.000
_cell.angle_alpha   90.00
_cell.angle_beta   90.00
_cell.angle_gamma   90.00
#
_symmetry.space_group_name_H-M   'P 1'
#
loop_
_entity.id
_entity.type
_entity.pdbx_description
1 polymer ?
#
loop_
_entity_poly.entity_id
_entity_poly.type
_entity_poly.pdbx_seq_one_letter_code
_entity_poly.pdbx_strand_id
1 'polypeptide(L)'
;HYYDIRTFGAVMTTGKNAGQVRGAVQLTFARSIDPVVTSEHTVTRMAVTDEKDKDKERTMGRKATVPYGLYRAHGFISAALARETTFSEDDLDLLWEALKNMFDLDRSAARGLMAARRLIVFKHDDDLGNAPAHKLFELVKVEAKDPSRPARSFSDYEITVDESKLPKGVQLLDLI
;
A
#
# COMPACT_ATOMS: atom_id res chain seq x y z
N HIS A 1 -23.04 9.13 5.66
CA HIS A 1 -21.99 9.65 4.75
C HIS A 1 -20.65 9.09 5.20
N TYR A 2 -20.22 7.97 4.58
CA TYR A 2 -19.02 7.22 5.00
C TYR A 2 -18.01 7.22 3.85
N TYR A 3 -16.81 7.74 4.09
CA TYR A 3 -15.76 7.87 3.07
C TYR A 3 -15.24 6.50 2.62
N ASP A 4 -14.98 5.61 3.56
CA ASP A 4 -14.53 4.23 3.32
C ASP A 4 -15.53 3.44 2.47
N ILE A 5 -16.83 3.57 2.73
CA ILE A 5 -17.86 2.90 1.92
C ILE A 5 -17.91 3.46 0.49
N ARG A 6 -17.78 4.79 0.31
CA ARG A 6 -17.75 5.39 -1.04
C ARG A 6 -16.51 4.97 -1.82
N THR A 7 -15.37 4.91 -1.12
CA THR A 7 -14.05 4.67 -1.70
C THR A 7 -13.82 3.19 -1.98
N PHE A 8 -14.05 2.31 -1.02
CA PHE A 8 -13.69 0.89 -1.08
C PHE A 8 -14.91 -0.05 -1.13
N GLY A 9 -16.10 0.46 -0.82
CA GLY A 9 -17.33 -0.34 -0.78
C GLY A 9 -17.54 -1.02 0.57
N ALA A 10 -18.69 -1.66 0.72
CA ALA A 10 -19.05 -2.40 1.92
C ALA A 10 -20.11 -3.46 1.62
N VAL A 11 -20.14 -4.52 2.42
CA VAL A 11 -21.22 -5.51 2.43
C VAL A 11 -22.05 -5.28 3.69
N MET A 12 -23.32 -4.95 3.52
CA MET A 12 -24.24 -4.53 4.59
C MET A 12 -25.48 -5.43 4.63
N THR A 13 -25.27 -6.74 4.49
CA THR A 13 -26.34 -7.74 4.40
C THR A 13 -26.82 -8.27 5.74
N THR A 14 -26.35 -7.70 6.87
CA THR A 14 -26.70 -8.16 8.22
C THR A 14 -28.01 -7.54 8.72
N GLY A 15 -28.88 -8.34 9.33
CA GLY A 15 -30.14 -7.87 9.92
C GLY A 15 -31.12 -7.37 8.86
N LYS A 16 -31.43 -6.06 8.87
CA LYS A 16 -32.19 -5.43 7.78
C LYS A 16 -31.22 -5.19 6.61
N ASN A 17 -31.25 -6.10 5.65
CA ASN A 17 -30.36 -6.12 4.48
C ASN A 17 -30.34 -4.76 3.74
N ALA A 18 -29.18 -4.09 3.77
CA ALA A 18 -28.90 -2.84 3.07
C ALA A 18 -28.04 -3.05 1.81
N GLY A 19 -27.86 -4.30 1.37
CA GLY A 19 -27.19 -4.67 0.14
C GLY A 19 -25.67 -4.63 0.23
N GLN A 20 -25.05 -4.39 -0.92
CA GLN A 20 -23.61 -4.34 -1.08
C GLN A 20 -23.25 -3.20 -2.03
N VAL A 21 -22.12 -2.56 -1.77
CA VAL A 21 -21.59 -1.46 -2.58
C VAL A 21 -20.18 -1.84 -3.01
N ARG A 22 -19.86 -1.66 -4.29
CA ARG A 22 -18.49 -1.73 -4.80
C ARG A 22 -17.93 -0.31 -4.83
N GLY A 23 -16.83 -0.07 -4.12
CA GLY A 23 -16.21 1.24 -4.08
C GLY A 23 -15.51 1.62 -5.38
N ALA A 24 -15.23 2.90 -5.54
CA ALA A 24 -14.51 3.44 -6.69
C ALA A 24 -13.07 2.90 -6.83
N VAL A 25 -12.42 2.61 -5.70
CA VAL A 25 -11.00 2.28 -5.59
C VAL A 25 -10.82 0.80 -5.28
N GLN A 26 -9.98 0.13 -6.06
CA GLN A 26 -9.54 -1.24 -5.78
C GLN A 26 -8.01 -1.30 -5.72
N LEU A 27 -7.49 -1.89 -4.66
CA LEU A 27 -6.05 -2.07 -4.45
C LEU A 27 -5.70 -3.56 -4.51
N THR A 28 -4.56 -3.87 -5.12
CA THR A 28 -4.04 -5.24 -5.16
C THR A 28 -3.09 -5.50 -4.00
N PHE A 29 -2.75 -6.77 -3.80
CA PHE A 29 -1.72 -7.14 -2.83
C PHE A 29 -0.38 -6.54 -3.24
N ALA A 30 0.20 -5.75 -2.33
CA ALA A 30 1.56 -5.27 -2.49
C ALA A 30 2.53 -6.44 -2.52
N ARG A 31 3.48 -6.42 -3.46
CA ARG A 31 4.55 -7.40 -3.56
C ARG A 31 5.89 -6.69 -3.40
N SER A 32 6.84 -7.35 -2.73
CA SER A 32 8.20 -6.84 -2.67
C SER A 32 8.84 -6.94 -4.05
N ILE A 33 9.67 -5.96 -4.40
CA ILE A 33 10.43 -5.96 -5.66
C ILE A 33 11.42 -7.13 -5.68
N ASP A 34 12.17 -7.28 -4.58
CA ASP A 34 13.07 -8.41 -4.35
C ASP A 34 12.49 -9.37 -3.32
N PRO A 35 12.96 -10.63 -3.28
CA PRO A 35 12.66 -11.54 -2.19
C PRO A 35 13.07 -10.94 -0.84
N VAL A 36 12.14 -10.93 0.12
CA VAL A 36 12.41 -10.51 1.49
C VAL A 36 12.70 -11.71 2.38
N VAL A 37 13.65 -11.55 3.30
CA VAL A 37 13.98 -12.55 4.32
C VAL A 37 13.61 -11.98 5.68
N THR A 38 12.95 -12.79 6.50
CA THR A 38 12.59 -12.42 7.87
C THR A 38 13.73 -12.76 8.82
N SER A 39 14.00 -11.85 9.76
CA SER A 39 14.92 -12.06 10.88
C SER A 39 14.10 -12.20 12.16
N GLU A 40 14.38 -13.25 12.93
CA GLU A 40 13.71 -13.50 14.20
C GLU A 40 14.61 -13.02 15.35
N HIS A 41 14.06 -12.14 16.19
CA HIS A 41 14.74 -11.59 17.36
C HIS A 41 14.08 -12.11 18.62
N THR A 42 14.86 -12.79 19.46
CA THR A 42 14.41 -13.20 20.80
C THR A 42 14.42 -12.01 21.73
N VAL A 43 13.27 -11.73 22.37
CA VAL A 43 13.10 -10.64 23.33
C VAL A 43 12.66 -11.21 24.68
N THR A 44 12.92 -10.51 25.77
CA THR A 44 12.51 -10.94 27.12
C THR A 44 11.56 -9.95 27.76
N ARG A 45 10.50 -10.46 28.41
CA ARG A 45 9.58 -9.68 29.23
C ARG A 45 9.91 -9.91 30.69
N MET A 46 10.22 -8.82 31.39
CA MET A 46 10.57 -8.84 32.83
C MET A 46 9.36 -8.99 33.74
N ALA A 47 8.24 -8.33 33.41
CA ALA A 47 7.02 -8.42 34.21
C ALA A 47 6.25 -9.71 33.90
N VAL A 48 5.86 -10.40 34.96
CA VAL A 48 5.06 -11.63 34.91
C VAL A 48 3.57 -11.26 34.93
N THR A 49 2.77 -11.90 34.08
CA THR A 49 1.32 -11.62 33.96
C THR A 49 0.42 -12.60 34.72
N ASP A 50 0.94 -13.75 35.13
CA ASP A 50 0.22 -14.77 35.91
C ASP A 50 0.91 -14.98 37.26
N GLU A 51 0.14 -15.05 38.34
CA GLU A 51 0.69 -15.30 39.68
C GLU A 51 1.43 -16.63 39.78
N LYS A 52 1.06 -17.62 38.95
CA LYS A 52 1.71 -18.93 38.88
C LYS A 52 3.13 -18.89 38.31
N ASP A 53 3.47 -17.80 37.63
CA ASP A 53 4.75 -17.61 36.97
C ASP A 53 5.69 -16.68 37.77
N LYS A 54 5.30 -16.26 38.99
CA LYS A 54 6.07 -15.31 39.83
C LYS A 54 7.50 -15.79 40.11
N ASP A 55 7.72 -17.11 40.19
CA ASP A 55 9.02 -17.72 40.45
C ASP A 55 9.83 -18.02 39.16
N LYS A 56 9.29 -17.74 37.96
CA LYS A 56 10.02 -17.91 36.69
C LYS A 56 10.86 -16.67 36.39
N GLU A 57 12.13 -16.89 36.02
CA GLU A 57 13.10 -15.79 35.88
C GLU A 57 12.79 -14.77 34.76
N ARG A 58 12.15 -15.15 33.63
CA ARG A 58 11.66 -14.28 32.54
C ARG A 58 10.77 -15.05 31.55
N THR A 59 9.85 -14.37 30.86
CA THR A 59 9.16 -14.91 29.66
C THR A 59 9.92 -14.49 28.39
N MET A 60 10.19 -15.43 27.48
CA MET A 60 10.78 -15.13 26.17
C MET A 60 9.69 -14.90 25.12
N GLY A 61 9.80 -13.82 24.36
CA GLY A 61 9.02 -13.52 23.17
C GLY A 61 9.88 -13.56 21.91
N ARG A 62 9.23 -13.52 20.76
CA ARG A 62 9.88 -13.50 19.43
C ARG A 62 9.33 -12.34 18.62
N LYS A 63 10.20 -11.68 17.87
CA LYS A 63 9.84 -10.58 16.98
C LYS A 63 10.44 -10.84 15.60
N ALA A 64 9.58 -11.06 14.61
CA ALA A 64 9.99 -11.14 13.23
C ALA A 64 10.11 -9.73 12.64
N THR A 65 11.20 -9.45 11.93
CA THR A 65 11.42 -8.19 11.21
C THR A 65 11.92 -8.45 9.81
N VAL A 66 11.58 -7.58 8.87
CA VAL A 66 12.24 -7.54 7.55
C VAL A 66 13.33 -6.46 7.60
N PRO A 67 14.61 -6.77 7.36
CA PRO A 67 15.69 -5.77 7.40
C PRO A 67 15.46 -4.61 6.43
N TYR A 68 15.00 -4.92 5.22
CA TYR A 68 14.55 -3.94 4.24
C TYR A 68 13.66 -4.62 3.20
N GLY A 69 12.67 -3.90 2.69
CA GLY A 69 11.86 -4.33 1.56
C GLY A 69 11.20 -3.13 0.89
N LEU A 70 11.34 -3.02 -0.43
CA LEU A 70 10.57 -2.09 -1.23
C LEU A 70 9.34 -2.82 -1.77
N TYR A 71 8.15 -2.36 -1.39
CA TYR A 71 6.88 -2.97 -1.79
C TYR A 71 6.17 -2.10 -2.80
N ARG A 72 5.65 -2.73 -3.86
CA ARG A 72 4.83 -2.09 -4.87
C ARG A 72 3.41 -2.65 -4.82
N ALA A 73 2.45 -1.76 -4.63
CA ALA A 73 1.03 -2.04 -4.83
C ALA A 73 0.56 -1.47 -6.18
N HIS A 74 -0.48 -2.06 -6.74
CA HIS A 74 -1.21 -1.48 -7.86
C HIS A 74 -2.60 -1.09 -7.41
N GLY A 75 -3.07 0.06 -7.89
CA GLY A 75 -4.41 0.58 -7.60
C GLY A 75 -5.16 0.89 -8.89
N PHE A 76 -6.48 0.79 -8.81
CA PHE A 76 -7.40 1.11 -9.89
C PHE A 76 -8.51 2.00 -9.33
N ILE A 77 -8.88 3.04 -10.07
CA ILE A 77 -9.98 3.94 -9.72
C ILE A 77 -10.93 3.97 -10.91
N SER A 78 -12.16 3.51 -10.71
CA SER A 78 -13.17 3.43 -11.76
C SER A 78 -14.10 4.64 -11.70
N ALA A 79 -14.11 5.47 -12.75
CA ALA A 79 -15.03 6.60 -12.87
C ALA A 79 -16.51 6.15 -12.85
N ALA A 80 -16.82 4.99 -13.41
CA ALA A 80 -18.17 4.43 -13.39
C ALA A 80 -18.64 4.11 -11.96
N LEU A 81 -17.80 3.43 -11.16
CA LEU A 81 -18.13 3.15 -9.76
C LEU A 81 -18.10 4.41 -8.89
N ALA A 82 -17.21 5.37 -9.20
CA ALA A 82 -17.19 6.65 -8.51
C ALA A 82 -18.52 7.42 -8.65
N ARG A 83 -19.13 7.39 -9.84
CA ARG A 83 -20.47 7.96 -10.05
C ARG A 83 -21.55 7.25 -9.24
N GLU A 84 -21.50 5.92 -9.17
CA GLU A 84 -22.46 5.12 -8.42
C GLU A 84 -22.35 5.38 -6.90
N THR A 85 -21.13 5.50 -6.39
CA THR A 85 -20.89 5.70 -4.96
C THR A 85 -20.78 7.17 -4.54
N THR A 86 -20.94 8.11 -5.47
CA THR A 86 -20.74 9.55 -5.26
C THR A 86 -19.35 9.92 -4.72
N PHE A 87 -18.33 9.15 -5.11
CA PHE A 87 -16.94 9.44 -4.81
C PHE A 87 -16.48 10.65 -5.64
N SER A 88 -16.11 11.74 -4.96
CA SER A 88 -15.80 13.03 -5.57
C SER A 88 -14.30 13.25 -5.82
N GLU A 89 -13.95 14.35 -6.49
CA GLU A 89 -12.56 14.81 -6.58
C GLU A 89 -11.98 15.16 -5.20
N ASP A 90 -12.78 15.72 -4.28
CA ASP A 90 -12.34 15.96 -2.89
C ASP A 90 -12.00 14.64 -2.17
N ASP A 91 -12.78 13.58 -2.42
CA ASP A 91 -12.50 12.25 -1.89
C ASP A 91 -11.21 11.67 -2.53
N LEU A 92 -10.94 11.97 -3.80
CA LEU A 92 -9.73 11.58 -4.51
C LEU A 92 -8.49 12.29 -3.97
N ASP A 93 -8.58 13.60 -3.73
CA ASP A 93 -7.50 14.38 -3.11
C ASP A 93 -7.19 13.87 -1.70
N LEU A 94 -8.24 13.55 -0.93
CA LEU A 94 -8.08 12.92 0.38
C LEU A 94 -7.41 11.54 0.29
N LEU A 95 -7.74 10.73 -0.73
CA LEU A 95 -7.07 9.45 -0.98
C LEU A 95 -5.57 9.65 -1.26
N TRP A 96 -5.20 10.64 -2.07
CA TRP A 96 -3.81 10.95 -2.34
C TRP A 96 -3.05 11.36 -1.08
N GLU A 97 -3.61 12.27 -0.29
CA GLU A 97 -3.01 12.66 0.98
C GLU A 97 -2.91 11.47 1.96
N ALA A 98 -3.92 10.60 2.01
CA ALA A 98 -3.89 9.40 2.83
C ALA A 98 -2.78 8.43 2.38
N LEU A 99 -2.57 8.24 1.06
CA LEU A 99 -1.52 7.35 0.54
C LEU A 99 -0.11 7.92 0.77
N LYS A 100 0.08 9.23 0.62
CA LYS A 100 1.36 9.90 0.90
C LYS A 100 1.75 9.75 2.38
N ASN A 101 0.77 9.94 3.27
CA ASN A 101 1.00 9.97 4.72
C ASN A 101 0.65 8.64 5.43
N MET A 102 0.38 7.56 4.68
CA MET A 102 -0.25 6.33 5.17
C MET A 102 0.45 5.70 6.39
N PHE A 103 1.77 5.87 6.49
CA PHE A 103 2.59 5.25 7.54
C PHE A 103 3.05 6.23 8.63
N ASP A 104 2.85 7.53 8.46
CA ASP A 104 3.40 8.51 9.40
C ASP A 104 2.64 8.55 10.72
N LEU A 105 1.35 8.25 10.69
CA LEU A 105 0.50 8.13 11.88
C LEU A 105 0.35 6.68 12.39
N ASP A 106 0.91 5.69 11.69
CA ASP A 106 0.80 4.26 12.03
C ASP A 106 2.15 3.69 12.47
N ARG A 107 2.71 4.28 13.53
CA ARG A 107 3.97 3.86 14.15
C ARG A 107 3.68 2.85 15.25
N SER A 108 4.39 1.72 15.23
CA SER A 108 4.33 0.74 16.30
C SER A 108 5.63 -0.05 16.43
N ALA A 109 5.80 -0.72 17.57
CA ALA A 109 6.95 -1.60 17.79
C ALA A 109 7.07 -2.67 16.68
N ALA A 110 5.96 -3.18 16.14
CA ALA A 110 5.98 -4.22 15.11
C ALA A 110 6.32 -3.68 13.70
N ARG A 111 5.90 -2.45 13.37
CA ARG A 111 6.04 -1.87 12.03
C ARG A 111 7.42 -1.26 11.77
N GLY A 112 8.08 -0.73 12.81
CA GLY A 112 9.35 -0.02 12.64
C GLY A 112 9.20 1.23 11.76
N LEU A 113 10.15 1.45 10.84
CA LEU A 113 10.17 2.60 9.94
C LEU A 113 9.59 2.23 8.57
N MET A 114 8.29 2.43 8.41
CA MET A 114 7.61 2.41 7.10
C MET A 114 7.46 3.85 6.59
N ALA A 115 7.49 4.02 5.27
CA ALA A 115 7.30 5.30 4.59
C ALA A 115 6.83 5.07 3.15
N ALA A 116 5.94 5.93 2.65
CA ALA A 116 5.63 5.99 1.23
C ALA A 116 6.85 6.56 0.49
N ARG A 117 7.22 5.95 -0.64
CA ARG A 117 8.45 6.30 -1.36
C ARG A 117 8.24 6.94 -2.72
N ARG A 118 7.18 6.55 -3.42
CA ARG A 118 6.78 7.11 -4.70
C ARG A 118 5.31 6.80 -4.94
N LEU A 119 4.56 7.73 -5.54
CA LEU A 119 3.16 7.56 -5.89
C LEU A 119 2.94 8.01 -7.32
N ILE A 120 2.91 7.03 -8.22
CA ILE A 120 2.79 7.26 -9.66
C ILE A 120 1.34 6.98 -10.07
N VAL A 121 0.70 7.98 -10.68
CA VAL A 121 -0.69 7.93 -11.12
C VAL A 121 -0.74 8.08 -12.63
N PHE A 122 -1.53 7.21 -13.27
CA PHE A 122 -1.88 7.30 -14.68
C PHE A 122 -3.32 7.75 -14.79
N LYS A 123 -3.53 9.01 -15.15
CA LYS A 123 -4.87 9.59 -15.34
C LYS A 123 -5.28 9.41 -16.80
N HIS A 124 -6.45 8.83 -17.01
CA HIS A 124 -7.04 8.65 -18.34
C HIS A 124 -7.96 9.83 -18.67
N ASP A 125 -8.02 10.22 -19.94
CA ASP A 125 -8.93 11.26 -20.45
C ASP A 125 -10.38 10.74 -20.58
N ASP A 126 -10.54 9.43 -20.79
CA ASP A 126 -11.84 8.76 -20.94
C ASP A 126 -12.19 7.92 -19.71
N ASP A 127 -13.46 7.97 -19.28
CA ASP A 127 -13.99 7.25 -18.12
C ASP A 127 -13.85 5.72 -18.22
N LEU A 128 -13.80 5.18 -19.43
CA LEU A 128 -13.62 3.74 -19.70
C LEU A 128 -12.14 3.36 -19.81
N GLY A 129 -11.25 4.34 -19.88
CA GLY A 129 -9.80 4.18 -19.97
C GLY A 129 -9.25 4.22 -21.40
N ASN A 130 -8.14 4.94 -21.57
CA ASN A 130 -7.42 5.07 -22.86
C ASN A 130 -6.35 3.99 -23.10
N ALA A 131 -5.94 3.25 -22.08
CA ALA A 131 -4.88 2.24 -22.20
C ALA A 131 -5.06 1.09 -21.20
N PRO A 132 -4.60 -0.14 -21.53
CA PRO A 132 -4.62 -1.25 -20.60
C PRO A 132 -3.70 -1.02 -19.40
N ALA A 133 -4.19 -1.28 -18.19
CA ALA A 133 -3.43 -1.01 -16.97
C ALA A 133 -2.09 -1.75 -16.86
N HIS A 134 -2.00 -3.00 -17.34
CA HIS A 134 -0.74 -3.75 -17.31
C HIS A 134 0.38 -3.03 -18.09
N LYS A 135 0.06 -2.45 -19.25
CA LYS A 135 1.03 -1.70 -20.06
C LYS A 135 1.51 -0.45 -19.35
N LEU A 136 0.61 0.25 -18.64
CA LEU A 136 0.96 1.42 -17.85
C LEU A 136 1.86 1.05 -16.68
N PHE A 137 1.55 -0.04 -15.97
CA PHE A 137 2.39 -0.52 -14.88
C PHE A 137 3.77 -1.01 -15.36
N GLU A 138 3.88 -1.56 -16.56
CA GLU A 138 5.17 -1.92 -17.19
C GLU A 138 6.05 -0.71 -17.52
N LEU A 139 5.48 0.50 -17.66
CA LEU A 139 6.26 1.73 -17.85
C LEU A 139 7.10 2.06 -16.62
N VAL A 140 6.65 1.64 -15.43
CA VAL A 140 7.38 1.85 -14.17
C VAL A 140 8.29 0.67 -13.92
N LYS A 141 9.59 0.89 -14.09
CA LYS A 141 10.64 -0.08 -13.77
C LYS A 141 11.25 0.25 -12.42
N VAL A 142 11.49 -0.80 -11.63
CA VAL A 142 12.14 -0.70 -10.33
C VAL A 142 13.21 -1.77 -10.29
N GLU A 143 14.47 -1.34 -10.22
CA GLU A 143 15.63 -2.24 -10.32
C GLU A 143 16.60 -1.94 -9.17
N ALA A 144 17.22 -2.99 -8.63
CA ALA A 144 18.31 -2.82 -7.69
C ALA A 144 19.54 -2.32 -8.44
N LYS A 145 20.18 -1.26 -7.93
CA LYS A 145 21.41 -0.69 -8.52
C LYS A 145 22.59 -1.65 -8.46
N ASP A 146 22.62 -2.49 -7.44
CA ASP A 146 23.63 -3.53 -7.25
C ASP A 146 22.94 -4.86 -6.92
N PRO A 147 22.66 -5.69 -7.94
CA PRO A 147 22.01 -6.98 -7.76
C PRO A 147 22.86 -8.00 -6.98
N SER A 148 24.16 -7.75 -6.78
CA SER A 148 25.07 -8.69 -6.12
C SER A 148 24.93 -8.71 -4.60
N ARG A 149 24.27 -7.70 -4.02
CA ARG A 149 24.07 -7.57 -2.57
C ARG A 149 22.61 -7.32 -2.20
N PRO A 150 22.18 -7.73 -1.01
CA PRO A 150 20.85 -7.39 -0.53
C PRO A 150 20.67 -5.87 -0.35
N ALA A 151 19.56 -5.33 -0.84
CA ALA A 151 19.19 -3.94 -0.59
C ALA A 151 18.94 -3.68 0.90
N ARG A 152 19.32 -2.50 1.39
CA ARG A 152 19.15 -2.06 2.78
C ARG A 152 18.58 -0.66 2.92
N SER A 153 18.40 0.04 1.81
CA SER A 153 17.94 1.41 1.76
C SER A 153 17.17 1.67 0.47
N PHE A 154 16.40 2.76 0.45
CA PHE A 154 15.69 3.16 -0.77
C PHE A 154 16.66 3.58 -1.87
N SER A 155 17.81 4.16 -1.50
CA SER A 155 18.86 4.57 -2.43
C SER A 155 19.53 3.41 -3.18
N ASP A 156 19.37 2.17 -2.71
CA ASP A 156 19.84 0.97 -3.40
C ASP A 156 18.97 0.63 -4.63
N TYR A 157 17.83 1.30 -4.80
CA TYR A 157 16.94 1.12 -5.94
C TYR A 157 17.03 2.30 -6.91
N GLU A 158 16.81 1.99 -8.17
CA GLU A 158 16.53 2.94 -9.23
C GLU A 158 15.10 2.73 -9.72
N ILE A 159 14.34 3.83 -9.80
CA ILE A 159 12.96 3.82 -10.29
C ILE A 159 12.88 4.73 -11.51
N THR A 160 12.54 4.15 -12.64
CA THR A 160 12.38 4.87 -13.91
C THR A 160 10.96 4.71 -14.43
N VAL A 161 10.47 5.74 -15.13
CA VAL A 161 9.20 5.72 -15.84
C VAL A 161 9.47 6.04 -17.30
N ASP A 162 9.12 5.13 -18.21
CA ASP A 162 9.32 5.32 -19.64
C ASP A 162 8.21 6.19 -20.25
N GLU A 163 8.34 7.51 -20.08
CA GLU A 163 7.40 8.51 -20.58
C GLU A 163 7.29 8.53 -22.12
N SER A 164 8.34 8.06 -22.82
CA SER A 164 8.35 8.00 -24.29
C SER A 164 7.31 7.05 -24.86
N LYS A 165 6.87 6.08 -24.04
CA LYS A 165 5.85 5.08 -24.38
C LYS A 165 4.49 5.39 -23.75
N LEU A 166 4.31 6.57 -23.17
CA LEU A 166 3.04 6.96 -22.57
C LEU A 166 1.95 7.02 -23.67
N PRO A 167 0.87 6.23 -23.58
CA PRO A 167 -0.18 6.22 -24.59
C PRO A 167 -0.90 7.56 -24.69
N LYS A 168 -1.40 7.89 -25.88
CA LYS A 168 -2.22 9.09 -26.07
C LYS A 168 -3.47 9.05 -25.18
N GLY A 169 -3.78 10.17 -24.53
CA GLY A 169 -4.92 10.28 -23.62
C GLY A 169 -4.66 9.69 -22.23
N VAL A 170 -3.38 9.49 -21.88
CA VAL A 170 -2.96 9.18 -20.51
C VAL A 170 -1.99 10.26 -20.06
N GLN A 171 -2.28 10.86 -18.91
CA GLN A 171 -1.40 11.77 -18.21
C GLN A 171 -0.69 11.04 -17.07
N LEU A 172 0.63 11.21 -16.99
CA LEU A 172 1.43 10.75 -15.86
C LEU A 172 1.50 11.83 -14.79
N LEU A 173 1.21 11.47 -13.54
CA LEU A 173 1.40 12.32 -12.36
C LEU A 173 2.29 11.58 -11.37
N ASP A 174 3.36 12.23 -10.91
CA ASP A 174 4.23 11.71 -9.85
C ASP A 174 4.03 12.57 -8.60
N LEU A 175 3.34 12.02 -7.60
CA LEU A 175 2.78 12.79 -6.50
C LEU A 175 3.70 12.87 -5.26
N ILE A 176 4.72 12.01 -5.18
CA ILE A 176 5.82 12.03 -4.19
C ILE A 176 7.08 11.39 -4.78
#